data_AF-A0A7X9F7J8-F1
#
_entry.id   AF-A0A7X9F7J8-F1
#
_cell.length_a   1.000
_cell.length_b   1.000
_cell.length_c   1.000
_cell.angle_alpha   90.00
_cell.angle_beta   90.00
_cell.angle_gamma   90.00
#
_symmetry.space_group_name_H-M   'P 1'
#
loop_
_entity.id
_entity.type
_entity.pdbx_description
1 polymer ?
#
loop_
_entity_poly.entity_id
_entity_poly.type
_entity_poly.pdbx_seq_one_letter_code
_entity_poly.pdbx_strand_id
1 'polypeptide(L)'
;IETLISFSGYFNVSIDTLLRVDISKLSESQIGELERGYDAYIRGSNLRVLATTVNSSNRENIELVNEKAKAGYATGYADPEYISELPVFWLPFLSENRKYRTFQLKGDSMLPIPDGSWVTGEFLQDWSTIVSGKAYIVFTLDDGIVFKVVENHIKDDGKLVLYSLNPLYEPYEVHINNVKEIWKFVNYISSELPDPLIPEKQLLQTVAGMKHDLQRLKARLGIEIIDVQEEK
;
A
#
# COMPACT_ATOMS: atom_id res chain seq x y z
N ILE A 1 -7.92 -27.41 5.98
CA ILE A 1 -7.66 -26.06 5.43
C ILE A 1 -6.42 -25.46 6.07
N GLU A 2 -6.27 -25.46 7.39
CA GLU A 2 -5.05 -24.97 8.08
C GLU A 2 -3.74 -25.60 7.57
N THR A 3 -3.75 -26.90 7.28
CA THR A 3 -2.59 -27.57 6.67
C THR A 3 -2.25 -26.98 5.31
N LEU A 4 -3.23 -26.75 4.43
CA LEU A 4 -3.03 -26.13 3.12
C LEU A 4 -2.50 -24.69 3.23
N ILE A 5 -2.98 -23.93 4.22
CA ILE A 5 -2.46 -22.58 4.52
C ILE A 5 -1.00 -22.66 4.97
N SER A 6 -0.66 -23.63 5.82
CA SER A 6 0.72 -23.84 6.28
C SER A 6 1.67 -24.25 5.16
N PHE A 7 1.21 -25.13 4.26
CA PHE A 7 1.97 -25.52 3.05
C PHE A 7 2.13 -24.34 2.09
N SER A 8 1.08 -23.55 1.89
CA SER A 8 1.13 -22.33 1.08
C SER A 8 2.16 -21.33 1.61
N GLY A 9 2.23 -21.14 2.94
CA GLY A 9 3.22 -20.28 3.57
C GLY A 9 4.65 -20.85 3.52
N TYR A 10 4.82 -22.17 3.70
CA TYR A 10 6.15 -22.80 3.69
C TYR A 10 6.78 -22.83 2.30
N PHE A 11 6.02 -23.26 1.29
CA PHE A 11 6.50 -23.34 -0.09
C PHE A 11 6.33 -22.03 -0.84
N ASN A 12 5.67 -21.05 -0.22
CA ASN A 12 5.45 -19.73 -0.79
C ASN A 12 4.77 -19.85 -2.16
N VAL A 13 3.71 -20.67 -2.25
CA VAL A 13 2.92 -20.99 -3.45
C VAL A 13 1.43 -20.81 -3.11
N SER A 14 0.61 -20.33 -4.05
CA SER A 14 -0.82 -20.10 -3.80
C SER A 14 -1.59 -21.39 -3.48
N ILE A 15 -2.59 -21.31 -2.58
CA ILE A 15 -3.46 -22.46 -2.24
C ILE A 15 -4.16 -23.02 -3.49
N ASP A 16 -4.61 -22.15 -4.40
CA ASP A 16 -5.24 -22.58 -5.66
C ASP A 16 -4.29 -23.36 -6.54
N THR A 17 -3.02 -22.96 -6.62
CA THR A 17 -1.98 -23.69 -7.35
C THR A 17 -1.79 -25.08 -6.75
N LEU A 18 -1.69 -25.20 -5.42
CA LEU A 18 -1.55 -26.50 -4.73
C LEU A 18 -2.71 -27.46 -5.01
N LEU A 19 -3.91 -26.93 -5.29
CA LEU A 19 -5.12 -27.72 -5.55
C LEU A 19 -5.34 -28.04 -7.03
N ARG A 20 -4.88 -27.17 -7.93
CA ARG A 20 -5.21 -27.25 -9.38
C ARG A 20 -4.05 -27.72 -10.24
N VAL A 21 -2.82 -27.57 -9.78
CA VAL A 21 -1.62 -27.87 -10.58
C VAL A 21 -0.97 -29.15 -10.08
N ASP A 22 -0.75 -30.09 -10.98
CA ASP A 22 0.02 -31.29 -10.69
C ASP A 22 1.53 -30.97 -10.72
N ILE A 23 2.07 -30.64 -9.54
CA ILE A 23 3.45 -30.21 -9.34
C ILE A 23 4.46 -31.26 -9.82
N SER A 24 4.09 -32.54 -9.83
CA SER A 24 4.96 -33.64 -10.28
C SER A 24 5.28 -33.60 -11.78
N LYS A 25 4.51 -32.84 -12.57
CA LYS A 25 4.65 -32.74 -14.03
C LYS A 25 5.37 -31.49 -14.51
N LEU A 26 5.82 -30.63 -13.59
CA LEU A 26 6.43 -29.34 -13.92
C LEU A 26 7.94 -29.49 -14.12
N SER A 27 8.49 -28.80 -15.12
CA SER A 27 9.95 -28.71 -15.28
C SER A 27 10.56 -27.82 -14.20
N GLU A 28 11.88 -27.94 -13.95
CA GLU A 28 12.60 -27.07 -13.00
C GLU A 28 12.39 -25.58 -13.29
N SER A 29 12.32 -25.18 -14.56
CA SER A 29 12.03 -23.79 -14.94
C SER A 29 10.63 -23.35 -14.51
N GLN A 30 9.62 -24.22 -14.65
CA GLN A 30 8.24 -23.95 -14.26
C GLN A 30 8.08 -23.95 -12.74
N ILE A 31 8.80 -24.82 -12.04
CA ILE A 31 8.85 -24.83 -10.58
C ILE A 31 9.45 -23.51 -10.07
N GLY A 32 10.56 -23.05 -10.65
CA GLY A 32 11.14 -21.75 -10.31
C GLY A 32 10.24 -20.56 -10.66
N GLU A 33 9.41 -20.65 -11.70
CA GLU A 33 8.37 -19.65 -11.99
C GLU A 33 7.26 -19.65 -10.92
N LEU A 34 6.84 -20.82 -10.45
CA LEU A 34 5.82 -20.97 -9.42
C LEU A 34 6.27 -20.47 -8.05
N GLU A 35 7.50 -20.78 -7.66
CA GLU A 35 8.11 -20.27 -6.43
C GLU A 35 8.23 -18.74 -6.44
N ARG A 36 8.50 -18.16 -7.61
CA ARG A 36 8.51 -16.70 -7.83
C ARG A 36 7.11 -16.09 -8.03
N GLY A 37 6.07 -16.90 -7.94
CA GLY A 37 4.68 -16.44 -8.04
C GLY A 37 4.22 -16.05 -9.45
N TYR A 38 4.96 -16.37 -10.52
CA TYR A 38 4.68 -16.01 -11.93
C TYR A 38 3.39 -16.60 -12.54
N ASP A 39 2.57 -17.24 -11.73
CA ASP A 39 1.39 -17.96 -12.14
C ASP A 39 0.32 -17.04 -12.76
N ALA A 40 -0.68 -17.65 -13.39
CA ALA A 40 -1.86 -17.02 -14.00
C ALA A 40 -2.61 -16.00 -13.10
N TYR A 41 -2.29 -15.97 -11.81
CA TYR A 41 -2.77 -15.02 -10.81
C TYR A 41 -2.24 -13.59 -11.04
N ILE A 42 -0.95 -13.41 -11.38
CA ILE A 42 -0.34 -12.07 -11.55
C ILE A 42 -0.89 -11.35 -12.77
N ARG A 43 -1.04 -12.08 -13.89
CA ARG A 43 -1.59 -11.55 -15.15
C ARG A 43 -3.12 -11.36 -15.11
N GLY A 44 -3.78 -11.77 -14.03
CA GLY A 44 -5.24 -11.72 -13.92
C GLY A 44 -5.99 -12.70 -14.83
N SER A 45 -5.30 -13.71 -15.37
CA SER A 45 -5.88 -14.75 -16.25
C SER A 45 -6.75 -15.76 -15.50
N ASN A 46 -6.57 -15.92 -14.19
CA ASN A 46 -7.60 -16.52 -13.32
C ASN A 46 -8.57 -15.41 -12.88
N LEU A 47 -9.86 -15.62 -13.14
CA LEU A 47 -10.92 -14.67 -12.80
C LEU A 47 -10.93 -14.42 -11.28
N ARG A 48 -10.45 -13.25 -10.84
CA ARG A 48 -10.63 -12.80 -9.46
C ARG A 48 -12.05 -12.27 -9.34
N VAL A 49 -12.92 -13.07 -8.73
CA VAL A 49 -14.31 -12.66 -8.48
C VAL A 49 -14.30 -11.68 -7.32
N LEU A 50 -14.68 -10.44 -7.61
CA LEU A 50 -14.80 -9.38 -6.63
C LEU A 50 -16.29 -9.13 -6.38
N ALA A 51 -16.71 -9.21 -5.12
CA ALA A 51 -18.03 -8.76 -4.74
C ALA A 51 -18.13 -7.23 -4.93
N THR A 52 -19.17 -6.80 -5.65
CA THR A 52 -19.42 -5.40 -6.01
C THR A 52 -20.88 -5.08 -5.77
N THR A 53 -21.16 -3.85 -5.34
CA THR A 53 -22.53 -3.33 -5.24
C THR A 53 -22.81 -2.37 -6.39
N VAL A 54 -24.05 -2.37 -6.87
CA VAL A 54 -24.52 -1.45 -7.93
C VAL A 54 -25.70 -0.62 -7.42
N ASN A 55 -25.86 0.59 -7.97
CA ASN A 55 -27.01 1.43 -7.69
C ASN A 55 -28.21 1.09 -8.60
N SER A 56 -29.33 1.78 -8.42
CA SER A 56 -30.57 1.61 -9.21
C SER A 56 -30.40 1.88 -10.71
N SER A 57 -29.34 2.57 -11.11
CA SER A 57 -28.97 2.84 -12.50
C SER A 57 -27.93 1.84 -13.05
N ASN A 58 -27.69 0.73 -12.35
CA ASN A 58 -26.73 -0.31 -12.67
C ASN A 58 -25.27 0.21 -12.80
N ARG A 59 -24.92 1.23 -12.02
CA ARG A 59 -23.53 1.72 -11.91
C ARG A 59 -22.88 1.17 -10.65
N GLU A 60 -21.61 0.81 -10.74
CA GLU A 60 -20.85 0.35 -9.59
C GLU A 60 -20.74 1.44 -8.51
N ASN A 61 -20.97 1.05 -7.26
CA ASN A 61 -20.72 1.90 -6.12
C ASN A 61 -19.25 1.80 -5.67
N ILE A 62 -18.84 2.79 -4.88
CA ILE A 62 -17.58 2.75 -4.13
C ILE A 62 -17.92 2.33 -2.70
N GLU A 63 -17.50 1.13 -2.29
CA GLU A 63 -17.69 0.67 -0.91
C GLU A 63 -16.69 1.34 0.04
N LEU A 64 -17.15 1.70 1.25
CA LEU A 64 -16.32 2.23 2.32
C LEU A 64 -15.98 1.12 3.33
N VAL A 65 -14.70 0.77 3.40
CA VAL A 65 -14.15 -0.13 4.42
C VAL A 65 -13.58 0.72 5.56
N ASN A 66 -14.39 0.90 6.60
CA ASN A 66 -13.96 1.61 7.80
C ASN A 66 -12.97 0.77 8.64
N GLU A 67 -12.32 1.38 9.63
CA GLU A 67 -11.34 0.69 10.46
C GLU A 67 -11.91 -0.55 11.17
N LYS A 68 -13.13 -0.44 11.72
CA LYS A 68 -13.83 -1.52 12.43
C LYS A 68 -14.17 -2.69 11.50
N ALA A 69 -14.41 -2.39 10.23
CA ALA A 69 -14.71 -3.32 9.17
C ALA A 69 -13.45 -4.01 8.63
N LYS A 70 -12.23 -3.48 8.84
CA LYS A 70 -11.00 -4.12 8.34
C LYS A 70 -10.83 -5.57 8.80
N ALA A 71 -11.18 -5.87 10.05
CA ALA A 71 -11.10 -7.23 10.57
C ALA A 71 -12.11 -8.17 9.88
N GLY A 72 -13.35 -7.70 9.67
CA GLY A 72 -14.36 -8.45 8.91
C GLY A 72 -14.01 -8.59 7.44
N TYR A 73 -13.43 -7.55 6.83
CA TYR A 73 -12.95 -7.54 5.46
C TYR A 73 -11.79 -8.53 5.28
N ALA A 74 -10.86 -8.64 6.22
CA ALA A 74 -9.77 -9.61 6.14
C ALA A 74 -10.29 -11.05 6.01
N THR A 75 -11.44 -11.36 6.63
CA THR A 75 -12.08 -12.68 6.57
C THR A 75 -13.15 -12.82 5.48
N GLY A 76 -13.80 -11.72 5.10
CA GLY A 76 -15.03 -11.68 4.28
C GLY A 76 -14.90 -10.83 3.01
N TYR A 77 -13.69 -10.48 2.57
CA TYR A 77 -13.47 -9.67 1.35
C TYR A 77 -14.12 -10.26 0.08
N ALA A 78 -14.30 -11.58 0.06
CA ALA A 78 -14.91 -12.32 -1.05
C ALA A 78 -16.41 -12.63 -0.83
N ASP A 79 -16.97 -12.27 0.32
CA ASP A 79 -18.35 -12.53 0.71
C ASP A 79 -19.27 -11.39 0.18
N PRO A 80 -20.17 -11.68 -0.78
CA PRO A 80 -21.07 -10.67 -1.34
C PRO A 80 -22.05 -10.08 -0.32
N GLU A 81 -22.56 -10.88 0.61
CA GLU A 81 -23.45 -10.41 1.67
C GLU A 81 -22.73 -9.38 2.55
N TYR A 82 -21.51 -9.69 2.99
CA TYR A 82 -20.70 -8.74 3.77
C TYR A 82 -20.42 -7.43 3.03
N ILE A 83 -20.00 -7.53 1.76
CA ILE A 83 -19.71 -6.34 0.94
C ILE A 83 -20.97 -5.50 0.69
N SER A 84 -22.15 -6.12 0.62
CA SER A 84 -23.43 -5.42 0.44
C SER A 84 -23.86 -4.57 1.62
N GLU A 85 -23.40 -4.90 2.83
CA GLU A 85 -23.69 -4.16 4.06
C GLU A 85 -22.78 -2.93 4.23
N LEU A 86 -21.68 -2.84 3.47
CA LEU A 86 -20.76 -1.73 3.57
C LEU A 86 -21.45 -0.43 3.14
N PRO A 87 -21.19 0.69 3.83
CA PRO A 87 -21.62 2.00 3.35
C PRO A 87 -21.06 2.25 1.94
N VAL A 88 -21.85 2.90 1.10
CA VAL A 88 -21.49 3.18 -0.29
C VAL A 88 -21.61 4.65 -0.62
N PHE A 89 -20.79 5.10 -1.56
CA PHE A 89 -20.85 6.44 -2.13
C PHE A 89 -20.42 6.43 -3.60
N TRP A 90 -20.52 7.61 -4.22
CA TRP A 90 -20.17 7.81 -5.62
C TRP A 90 -19.36 9.09 -5.79
N LEU A 91 -18.38 9.05 -6.70
CA LEU A 91 -17.54 10.19 -7.06
C LEU A 91 -17.71 10.50 -8.57
N PRO A 92 -18.25 11.67 -8.95
CA PRO A 92 -18.61 11.98 -10.33
C PRO A 92 -17.47 11.99 -11.34
N PHE A 93 -16.25 12.22 -10.87
CA PHE A 93 -15.07 12.40 -11.71
C PHE A 93 -14.29 11.10 -11.94
N LEU A 94 -14.72 9.98 -11.32
CA LEU A 94 -14.09 8.68 -11.52
C LEU A 94 -14.72 7.95 -12.71
N SER A 95 -13.91 7.16 -13.43
CA SER A 95 -14.37 6.41 -14.59
C SER A 95 -15.32 5.29 -14.19
N GLU A 96 -16.49 5.22 -14.81
CA GLU A 96 -17.49 4.15 -14.56
C GLU A 96 -17.02 2.74 -14.99
N ASN A 97 -15.95 2.65 -15.79
CA ASN A 97 -15.41 1.39 -16.30
C ASN A 97 -14.37 0.74 -15.37
N ARG A 98 -14.16 1.31 -14.18
CA ARG A 98 -13.15 0.86 -13.22
C ARG A 98 -13.82 0.65 -11.87
N LYS A 99 -13.37 -0.37 -11.15
CA LYS A 99 -13.83 -0.62 -9.80
C LYS A 99 -12.98 0.16 -8.79
N TYR A 100 -13.66 0.81 -7.85
CA TYR A 100 -12.99 1.51 -6.74
C TYR A 100 -13.50 1.03 -5.40
N ARG A 101 -12.65 1.16 -4.39
CA ARG A 101 -12.99 0.94 -2.98
C ARG A 101 -12.23 1.95 -2.14
N THR A 102 -12.85 2.38 -1.05
CA THR A 102 -12.28 3.39 -0.17
C THR A 102 -12.03 2.82 1.21
N PHE A 103 -10.83 3.03 1.73
CA PHE A 103 -10.37 2.43 2.96
C PHE A 103 -10.00 3.54 3.95
N GLN A 104 -10.42 3.38 5.20
CA GLN A 104 -10.03 4.30 6.26
C GLN A 104 -8.59 3.98 6.70
N LEU A 105 -7.71 4.98 6.69
CA LEU A 105 -6.37 4.85 7.25
C LEU A 105 -6.41 4.82 8.78
N LYS A 106 -5.41 4.13 9.33
CA LYS A 106 -5.14 4.10 10.76
C LYS A 106 -3.64 4.26 10.97
N GLY A 107 -3.27 5.19 11.85
CA GLY A 107 -1.89 5.48 12.24
C GLY A 107 -1.23 6.55 11.39
N ASP A 108 0.03 6.82 11.71
CA ASP A 108 0.86 7.93 11.20
C ASP A 108 1.92 7.48 10.19
N SER A 109 1.88 6.21 9.75
CA SER A 109 2.90 5.66 8.86
C SER A 109 2.94 6.33 7.47
N MET A 110 1.90 7.07 7.10
CA MET A 110 1.81 7.75 5.80
C MET A 110 1.78 9.27 5.93
N LEU A 111 2.27 9.83 7.05
CA LEU A 111 2.50 11.28 7.16
C LEU A 111 3.27 11.79 5.92
N PRO A 112 2.79 12.86 5.25
CA PRO A 112 1.88 13.89 5.74
C PRO A 112 0.37 13.60 5.57
N ILE A 113 -0.03 12.39 5.15
CA ILE A 113 -1.45 12.01 5.09
C ILE A 113 -1.95 11.76 6.52
N PRO A 114 -2.93 12.52 7.02
CA PRO A 114 -3.39 12.39 8.40
C PRO A 114 -4.05 11.05 8.71
N ASP A 115 -4.00 10.67 9.99
CA ASP A 115 -4.77 9.54 10.51
C ASP A 115 -6.28 9.73 10.27
N GLY A 116 -7.01 8.62 10.12
CA GLY A 116 -8.45 8.65 9.86
C GLY A 116 -8.86 9.15 8.46
N SER A 117 -7.90 9.55 7.61
CA SER A 117 -8.15 9.88 6.21
C SER A 117 -8.73 8.69 5.44
N TRP A 118 -9.60 8.98 4.49
CA TRP A 118 -10.15 7.98 3.57
C TRP A 118 -9.31 7.93 2.31
N VAL A 119 -8.83 6.75 1.92
CA VAL A 119 -8.04 6.56 0.69
C VAL A 119 -8.82 5.72 -0.30
N THR A 120 -9.07 6.28 -1.47
CA THR A 120 -9.72 5.58 -2.58
C THR A 120 -8.68 4.97 -3.51
N GLY A 121 -8.83 3.67 -3.75
CA GLY A 121 -8.02 2.90 -4.69
C GLY A 121 -8.84 2.35 -5.86
N GLU A 122 -8.21 2.24 -7.02
CA GLU A 122 -8.70 1.55 -8.21
C GLU A 122 -8.23 0.09 -8.19
N PHE A 123 -9.13 -0.88 -8.37
CA PHE A 123 -8.78 -2.30 -8.36
C PHE A 123 -7.81 -2.66 -9.50
N LEU A 124 -6.68 -3.27 -9.16
CA LEU A 124 -5.74 -3.81 -10.13
C LEU A 124 -5.92 -5.30 -10.33
N GLN A 125 -6.42 -5.65 -11.51
CA GLN A 125 -6.53 -7.05 -11.93
C GLN A 125 -5.18 -7.63 -12.38
N ASP A 126 -4.41 -6.87 -13.18
CA ASP A 126 -3.09 -7.26 -13.65
C ASP A 126 -2.00 -6.57 -12.82
N TRP A 127 -1.31 -7.34 -11.99
CA TRP A 127 -0.26 -6.86 -11.10
C TRP A 127 1.06 -6.60 -11.81
N SER A 128 1.21 -7.03 -13.07
CA SER A 128 2.39 -6.67 -13.88
C SER A 128 2.41 -5.17 -14.25
N THR A 129 1.28 -4.49 -14.10
CA THR A 129 1.12 -3.04 -14.38
C THR A 129 1.51 -2.14 -13.21
N ILE A 130 1.94 -2.71 -12.08
CA ILE A 130 2.38 -1.94 -10.91
C ILE A 130 3.64 -1.15 -11.27
N VAL A 131 3.61 0.15 -10.96
CA VAL A 131 4.70 1.09 -11.22
C VAL A 131 5.40 1.40 -9.91
N SER A 132 6.71 1.14 -9.86
CA SER A 132 7.54 1.45 -8.69
C SER A 132 7.50 2.94 -8.34
N GLY A 133 7.52 3.25 -7.04
CA GLY A 133 7.49 4.62 -6.52
C GLY A 133 6.08 5.25 -6.52
N LYS A 134 5.04 4.47 -6.79
CA LYS A 134 3.63 4.90 -6.65
C LYS A 134 3.00 4.30 -5.39
N ALA A 135 2.00 4.99 -4.87
CA ALA A 135 1.26 4.52 -3.71
C ALA A 135 0.17 3.53 -4.11
N TYR A 136 0.01 2.48 -3.31
CA TYR A 136 -1.00 1.45 -3.48
C TYR A 136 -1.57 1.05 -2.12
N ILE A 137 -2.81 0.61 -2.14
CA ILE A 137 -3.43 -0.11 -1.03
C ILE A 137 -3.22 -1.59 -1.31
N VAL A 138 -2.52 -2.28 -0.42
CA VAL A 138 -2.19 -3.69 -0.55
C VAL A 138 -2.92 -4.43 0.55
N PHE A 139 -3.69 -5.44 0.18
CA PHE A 139 -4.32 -6.34 1.12
C PHE A 139 -3.50 -7.63 1.19
N THR A 140 -2.91 -7.89 2.36
CA THR A 140 -2.08 -9.05 2.63
C THR A 140 -2.76 -10.01 3.61
N LEU A 141 -2.34 -11.28 3.61
CA LEU A 141 -2.80 -12.28 4.57
C LEU A 141 -2.38 -11.98 6.00
N ASP A 142 -1.16 -11.45 6.17
CA ASP A 142 -0.52 -11.32 7.47
C ASP A 142 -0.86 -9.97 8.14
N ASP A 143 -0.72 -8.85 7.40
CA ASP A 143 -0.89 -7.49 7.93
C ASP A 143 -2.26 -6.89 7.64
N GLY A 144 -3.10 -7.57 6.87
CA GLY A 144 -4.37 -7.03 6.38
C GLY A 144 -4.16 -5.89 5.39
N ILE A 145 -5.01 -4.85 5.49
CA ILE A 145 -5.05 -3.73 4.53
C ILE A 145 -4.05 -2.65 4.95
N VAL A 146 -3.02 -2.46 4.13
CA VAL A 146 -1.99 -1.43 4.31
C VAL A 146 -1.97 -0.47 3.12
N PHE A 147 -1.58 0.79 3.36
CA PHE A 147 -1.39 1.79 2.32
C PHE A 147 0.07 2.24 2.33
N LYS A 148 0.80 1.98 1.24
CA LYS A 148 2.26 2.14 1.14
C LYS A 148 2.68 2.56 -0.26
N VAL A 149 3.87 3.13 -0.37
CA VAL A 149 4.57 3.28 -1.66
C VAL A 149 5.19 1.94 -2.02
N VAL A 150 4.97 1.46 -3.24
CA VAL A 150 5.38 0.11 -3.66
C VAL A 150 6.57 0.21 -4.61
N GLU A 151 7.54 -0.67 -4.41
CA GLU A 151 8.55 -1.02 -5.40
C GLU A 151 8.29 -2.42 -5.93
N ASN A 152 8.19 -2.52 -7.26
CA ASN A 152 7.80 -3.74 -7.94
C ASN A 152 9.02 -4.60 -8.30
N HIS A 153 9.24 -5.64 -7.51
CA HIS A 153 10.27 -6.68 -7.74
C HIS A 153 9.63 -8.03 -8.09
N ILE A 154 8.39 -8.02 -8.58
CA ILE A 154 7.63 -9.25 -8.88
C ILE A 154 8.34 -10.07 -9.94
N LYS A 155 8.91 -9.43 -10.97
CA LYS A 155 9.55 -10.15 -12.06
C LYS A 155 10.88 -10.79 -11.64
N ASP A 156 11.64 -10.10 -10.82
CA ASP A 156 12.97 -10.56 -10.47
C ASP A 156 12.87 -11.60 -9.35
N ASP A 157 12.13 -11.27 -8.29
CA ASP A 157 12.15 -12.01 -7.02
C ASP A 157 10.76 -12.47 -6.53
N GLY A 158 9.68 -12.16 -7.25
CA GLY A 158 8.32 -12.51 -6.83
C GLY A 158 7.78 -11.67 -5.67
N LYS A 159 8.39 -10.51 -5.40
CA LYS A 159 8.14 -9.70 -4.20
C LYS A 159 7.74 -8.27 -4.51
N LEU A 160 7.12 -7.63 -3.52
CA LEU A 160 6.88 -6.20 -3.45
C LEU A 160 7.62 -5.64 -2.23
N VAL A 161 8.32 -4.52 -2.39
CA VAL A 161 8.88 -3.79 -1.25
C VAL A 161 7.95 -2.63 -0.93
N LEU A 162 7.54 -2.54 0.34
CA LEU A 162 6.56 -1.57 0.82
C LEU A 162 7.27 -0.50 1.65
N TYR A 163 7.15 0.75 1.19
CA TYR A 163 7.72 1.93 1.81
C TYR A 163 6.65 2.80 2.46
N SER A 164 6.94 3.28 3.66
CA SER A 164 6.14 4.29 4.36
C SER A 164 6.56 5.68 3.92
N LEU A 165 5.63 6.64 3.84
CA LEU A 165 6.01 8.06 3.64
C LEU A 165 6.66 8.63 4.89
N ASN A 166 6.30 8.12 6.07
CA ASN A 166 6.94 8.47 7.32
C ASN A 166 8.29 7.74 7.47
N PRO A 167 9.43 8.47 7.51
CA PRO A 167 10.77 7.87 7.60
C PRO A 167 11.04 7.07 8.88
N LEU A 168 10.20 7.21 9.91
CA LEU A 168 10.32 6.44 11.15
C LEU A 168 9.96 4.96 10.97
N TYR A 169 9.30 4.61 9.88
CA TYR A 169 8.87 3.25 9.59
C TYR A 169 9.80 2.62 8.55
N GLU A 170 10.43 1.50 8.92
CA GLU A 170 11.31 0.76 8.02
C GLU A 170 10.52 0.12 6.86
N PRO A 171 11.10 0.08 5.65
CA PRO A 171 10.54 -0.69 4.54
C PRO A 171 10.57 -2.18 4.83
N TYR A 172 9.60 -2.92 4.28
CA TYR A 172 9.54 -4.38 4.42
C TYR A 172 9.08 -5.04 3.11
N GLU A 173 9.45 -6.30 2.94
CA GLU A 173 9.13 -7.10 1.76
C GLU A 173 7.87 -7.93 1.98
N VAL A 174 7.03 -8.02 0.95
CA VAL A 174 5.87 -8.90 0.92
C VAL A 174 5.93 -9.77 -0.33
N HIS A 175 5.85 -11.09 -0.15
CA HIS A 175 5.78 -11.99 -1.28
C HIS A 175 4.42 -11.92 -1.96
N ILE A 176 4.38 -12.01 -3.30
CA ILE A 176 3.16 -11.83 -4.08
C ILE A 176 2.06 -12.85 -3.74
N ASN A 177 2.44 -14.02 -3.24
CA ASN A 177 1.51 -15.07 -2.81
C ASN A 177 0.79 -14.75 -1.49
N ASN A 178 1.32 -13.84 -0.67
CA ASN A 178 0.66 -13.34 0.52
C ASN A 178 -0.29 -12.18 0.22
N VAL A 179 -0.27 -11.66 -1.01
CA VAL A 179 -1.14 -10.56 -1.44
C VAL A 179 -2.46 -11.13 -1.97
N LYS A 180 -3.57 -10.54 -1.55
CA LYS A 180 -4.93 -10.88 -2.02
C LYS A 180 -5.47 -9.88 -3.02
N GLU A 181 -5.29 -8.60 -2.73
CA GLU A 181 -5.77 -7.51 -3.58
C GLU A 181 -4.76 -6.38 -3.61
N ILE A 182 -4.69 -5.69 -4.73
CA ILE A 182 -3.90 -4.47 -4.89
C ILE A 182 -4.82 -3.42 -5.51
N TRP A 183 -4.81 -2.23 -4.90
CA TRP A 183 -5.58 -1.09 -5.37
C TRP A 183 -4.64 0.07 -5.62
N LYS A 184 -4.65 0.59 -6.85
CA LYS A 184 -3.85 1.76 -7.24
C LYS A 184 -4.44 3.01 -6.60
N PHE A 185 -3.61 3.78 -5.92
CA PHE A 185 -4.03 5.05 -5.32
C PHE A 185 -4.63 6.01 -6.36
N VAL A 186 -5.78 6.59 -6.04
CA VAL A 186 -6.45 7.59 -6.88
C VAL A 186 -6.57 8.93 -6.15
N ASN A 187 -7.16 8.92 -4.96
CA ASN A 187 -7.34 10.12 -4.15
C ASN A 187 -7.40 9.77 -2.65
N TYR A 188 -7.30 10.79 -1.81
CA TYR A 188 -7.64 10.70 -0.40
C TYR A 188 -8.54 11.86 0.01
N ILE A 189 -9.34 11.64 1.05
CA ILE A 189 -10.24 12.63 1.65
C ILE A 189 -9.84 12.74 3.12
N SER A 190 -9.39 13.93 3.51
CA SER A 190 -9.04 14.28 4.88
C SER A 190 -10.11 15.18 5.48
N SER A 191 -10.47 14.93 6.74
CA SER A 191 -11.28 15.86 7.54
C SER A 191 -10.44 16.96 8.19
N GLU A 192 -9.12 16.78 8.24
CA GLU A 192 -8.17 17.74 8.77
C GLU A 192 -7.77 18.73 7.69
N LEU A 193 -7.80 20.02 8.03
CA LEU A 193 -7.25 21.08 7.20
C LEU A 193 -5.73 21.06 7.30
N PRO A 194 -5.00 21.09 6.18
CA PRO A 194 -3.54 21.11 6.20
C PRO A 194 -3.04 22.40 6.87
N ASP A 195 -1.99 22.26 7.67
CA ASP A 195 -1.33 23.42 8.27
C ASP A 195 -0.78 24.37 7.20
N PRO A 196 -0.80 25.69 7.46
CA PRO A 196 -0.20 26.65 6.55
C PRO A 196 1.29 26.35 6.38
N LEU A 197 1.68 25.96 5.17
CA LEU A 197 3.08 25.78 4.82
C LEU A 197 3.81 27.11 5.03
N ILE A 198 4.78 27.14 5.95
CA ILE A 198 5.74 28.24 6.01
C ILE A 198 6.54 28.17 4.71
N PRO A 199 6.52 29.20 3.86
CA PRO A 199 7.26 29.19 2.61
C PRO A 199 8.72 28.84 2.86
N GLU A 200 9.27 27.89 2.10
CA GLU A 200 10.66 27.41 2.24
C GLU A 200 11.67 28.59 2.24
N LYS A 201 11.35 29.65 1.48
CA LYS A 201 12.12 30.90 1.45
C LYS A 201 12.15 31.63 2.79
N GLN A 202 11.05 31.66 3.55
CA GLN A 202 11.01 32.23 4.89
C GLN A 202 11.83 31.40 5.89
N LEU A 203 11.77 30.07 5.77
CA LEU A 203 12.62 29.16 6.55
C LEU A 203 14.11 29.41 6.25
N LEU A 204 14.51 29.44 4.98
CA LEU A 204 15.89 29.71 4.56
C LEU A 204 16.37 31.08 5.06
N GLN A 205 15.54 32.12 4.96
CA GLN A 205 15.86 33.45 5.48
C GLN A 205 16.01 33.46 7.00
N THR A 206 15.14 32.75 7.71
CA THR A 206 15.19 32.64 9.17
C THR A 206 16.45 31.89 9.61
N VAL A 207 16.78 30.77 8.96
CA VAL A 207 18.01 30.00 9.24
C VAL A 207 19.26 30.80 8.89
N ALA A 208 19.28 31.52 7.77
CA ALA A 208 20.39 32.41 7.41
C ALA A 208 20.55 33.56 8.43
N GLY A 209 19.44 34.13 8.89
CA GLY A 209 19.42 35.12 9.96
C GLY A 209 19.98 34.57 11.27
N MET A 210 19.51 33.40 11.70
CA MET A 210 20.01 32.71 12.90
C MET A 210 21.51 32.40 12.79
N LYS A 211 21.99 31.96 11.62
CA LYS A 211 23.43 31.73 11.38
C LYS A 211 24.24 33.02 11.55
N HIS A 212 23.74 34.13 11.02
CA HIS A 212 24.40 35.43 11.19
C HIS A 212 24.39 35.91 12.64
N ASP A 213 23.29 35.72 13.37
CA ASP A 213 23.19 36.09 14.79
C ASP A 213 24.11 35.23 15.66
N LEU A 214 24.23 33.92 15.37
CA LEU A 214 25.20 33.03 16.00
C LEU A 214 26.64 33.46 15.73
N GLN A 215 26.97 33.85 14.49
CA GLN A 215 28.30 34.37 14.16
C GLN A 215 28.62 35.67 14.92
N ARG A 216 27.62 36.55 15.07
CA ARG A 216 27.77 37.79 15.86
C ARG A 216 27.93 37.52 17.35
N LEU A 217 27.20 36.56 17.89
CA LEU A 217 27.36 36.10 19.28
C LEU A 217 28.73 35.47 19.50
N LYS A 218 29.19 34.60 18.59
CA LYS A 218 30.53 33.99 18.63
C LYS A 218 31.64 35.05 18.63
N ALA A 219 31.53 36.07 17.78
CA ALA A 219 32.49 37.18 17.73
C ALA A 219 32.50 38.02 19.01
N ARG A 220 31.37 38.14 19.71
CA ARG A 220 31.28 38.87 20.99
C ARG A 220 31.76 38.05 22.19
N LEU A 221 31.61 36.73 22.14
CA LEU A 221 31.97 35.83 23.25
C LEU A 221 33.43 35.36 23.20
N GLY A 222 34.15 35.55 22.08
CA GLY A 222 35.57 35.20 21.98
C GLY A 222 35.87 33.70 22.09
N ILE A 223 34.85 32.85 21.95
CA ILE A 223 34.99 31.39 22.06
C ILE A 223 35.25 30.84 20.65
N GLU A 224 36.48 30.41 20.39
CA GLU A 224 36.81 29.58 19.24
C GLU A 224 36.08 28.24 19.37
N ILE A 225 35.30 27.88 18.36
CA ILE A 225 34.73 26.54 18.24
C ILE A 225 35.93 25.66 17.85
N ILE A 226 36.36 24.81 18.78
CA ILE A 226 37.19 23.66 18.43
C ILE A 226 36.27 22.77 17.59
N ASP A 227 36.54 22.68 16.30
CA ASP A 227 35.85 21.73 15.42
C ASP A 227 36.01 20.35 16.06
N VAL A 228 34.91 19.78 16.53
CA VAL A 228 34.87 18.36 16.90
C VAL A 228 34.99 17.63 15.58
N GLN A 229 36.22 17.22 15.25
CA GLN A 229 36.49 16.31 14.15
C GLN A 229 35.66 15.06 14.38
N GLU A 230 34.74 14.77 13.46
CA GLU A 230 34.11 13.45 13.35
C GLU A 230 35.23 12.42 13.18
N GLU A 231 35.43 11.58 14.19
CA GLU A 231 36.26 10.38 14.09
C GLU A 231 35.60 9.44 13.07
N LYS A 232 36.42 9.03 12.10
CA LYS A 232 36.12 8.06 11.04
C LYS A 232 35.86 6.66 11.57
#